data_AF-A0A950ZYP4-F1
#
_entry.id   AF-A0A950ZYP4-F1
#
_cell.length_a   1.000
_cell.length_b   1.000
_cell.length_c   1.000
_cell.angle_alpha   90.00
_cell.angle_beta   90.00
_cell.angle_gamma   90.00
#
_symmetry.space_group_name_H-M   'P 1'
#
loop_
_entity.id
_entity.type
_entity.pdbx_description
1 polymer ?
#
loop_
_entity_poly.entity_id
_entity_poly.type
_entity_poly.pdbx_seq_one_letter_code
_entity_poly.pdbx_strand_id
1 'polypeptide(L)'
;FVGVGLPGWLAYATIAWELVGGILLVLGIQTRLVSLILSPILLGALFFVHLANGWVFTNPNGGWEYPAYLFVLCMAQALLGDGPYALSPSRPLGELFGQGARVQTAR
;
A
#
# COMPACT_ATOMS: atom_id res chain seq x y z
N PHE A 1 17.46 -10.22 -0.90
CA PHE A 1 17.26 -10.34 -2.35
C PHE A 1 18.11 -11.44 -2.96
N VAL A 2 19.41 -11.24 -3.23
CA VAL A 2 20.24 -12.30 -3.84
C VAL A 2 20.26 -13.57 -2.97
N GLY A 3 20.36 -13.42 -1.64
CA GLY A 3 20.31 -14.54 -0.69
C GLY A 3 18.98 -15.30 -0.64
N VAL A 4 17.90 -14.76 -1.22
CA VAL A 4 16.59 -15.43 -1.35
C VAL A 4 16.24 -15.73 -2.82
N GLY A 5 17.22 -15.68 -3.73
CA GLY A 5 17.03 -15.99 -5.15
C GLY A 5 16.41 -14.88 -6.01
N LEU A 6 16.21 -13.68 -5.46
CA LEU A 6 15.70 -12.52 -6.20
C LEU A 6 16.82 -11.66 -6.78
N PRO A 7 16.65 -11.06 -7.98
CA PRO A 7 17.59 -10.09 -8.53
C PRO A 7 17.92 -8.96 -7.55
N GLY A 8 19.21 -8.64 -7.39
CA GLY A 8 19.65 -7.63 -6.41
C GLY A 8 19.07 -6.23 -6.65
N TRP A 9 18.84 -5.85 -7.91
CA TRP A 9 18.28 -4.55 -8.27
C TRP A 9 16.85 -4.34 -7.76
N LEU A 10 16.08 -5.42 -7.54
CA LEU A 10 14.74 -5.34 -6.97
C LEU A 10 14.77 -4.75 -5.55
N ALA A 11 15.87 -4.88 -4.81
CA ALA A 11 16.00 -4.25 -3.50
C ALA A 11 15.82 -2.74 -3.57
N TYR A 12 16.51 -2.09 -4.53
CA TYR A 12 16.43 -0.65 -4.72
C TYR A 12 15.06 -0.21 -5.25
N ALA A 13 14.46 -1.02 -6.12
CA ALA A 13 13.11 -0.76 -6.62
C ALA A 13 12.07 -0.84 -5.49
N THR A 14 12.12 -1.88 -4.64
CA THR A 14 11.25 -2.04 -3.47
C THR A 14 11.40 -0.85 -2.52
N ILE A 15 12.63 -0.50 -2.15
CA ILE A 15 12.92 0.64 -1.27
C ILE A 15 12.35 1.95 -1.85
N ALA A 16 12.58 2.20 -3.15
CA ALA A 16 12.09 3.41 -3.80
C ALA A 16 10.56 3.49 -3.76
N TRP A 17 9.87 2.39 -4.08
CA TRP A 17 8.41 2.36 -4.06
C TRP A 17 7.84 2.50 -2.65
N GLU A 18 8.41 1.83 -1.65
CA GLU A 18 7.94 1.93 -0.26
C GLU A 18 8.14 3.35 0.29
N LEU A 19 9.29 3.96 0.02
CA LEU A 19 9.59 5.31 0.46
C LEU A 19 8.70 6.34 -0.22
N VAL A 20 8.64 6.32 -1.56
CA VAL A 20 7.82 7.27 -2.33
C VAL A 20 6.35 7.06 -2.02
N GLY A 21 5.87 5.81 -2.01
CA GLY A 21 4.49 5.49 -1.68
C GLY A 21 4.11 5.92 -0.26
N GLY A 22 4.98 5.68 0.73
CA GLY A 22 4.79 6.14 2.10
C GLY A 22 4.66 7.67 2.18
N ILE A 23 5.53 8.41 1.49
CA ILE A 23 5.45 9.88 1.41
C ILE A 23 4.13 10.33 0.78
N LEU A 24 3.72 9.71 -0.33
CA LEU A 24 2.46 10.06 -1.00
C LEU A 24 1.25 9.78 -0.11
N LEU A 25 1.25 8.69 0.66
CA LEU A 25 0.20 8.40 1.64
C LEU A 25 0.14 9.43 2.76
N VAL A 26 1.29 9.84 3.30
CA VAL A 26 1.35 10.89 4.34
C VAL A 26 0.82 12.23 3.82
N LEU A 27 1.14 12.57 2.57
CA LEU A 27 0.66 13.80 1.92
C LEU A 27 -0.80 13.70 1.44
N GLY A 28 -1.43 12.52 1.54
CA GLY A 28 -2.78 12.28 1.02
C GLY A 28 -2.87 12.51 -0.50
N ILE A 29 -1.87 12.07 -1.25
CA ILE A 29 -1.86 12.14 -2.72
C ILE A 29 -2.31 10.80 -3.27
N GLN A 30 -3.47 10.78 -3.93
CA GLN A 30 -4.05 9.61 -4.59
C GLN A 30 -4.09 8.38 -3.66
N THR A 31 -4.50 8.58 -2.40
CA THR A 31 -4.40 7.62 -1.30
C THR A 31 -4.88 6.22 -1.66
N ARG A 32 -6.02 6.10 -2.36
CA ARG A 32 -6.57 4.81 -2.78
C ARG A 32 -5.64 4.10 -3.76
N LEU A 33 -5.18 4.81 -4.78
CA LEU A 33 -4.32 4.25 -5.82
C LEU A 33 -2.96 3.85 -5.25
N VAL A 34 -2.33 4.73 -4.46
CA VAL A 34 -1.02 4.47 -3.86
C VAL A 34 -1.08 3.28 -2.92
N SER A 35 -2.14 3.17 -2.09
CA SER A 35 -2.32 2.00 -1.20
C SER A 35 -2.41 0.70 -2.00
N LEU A 36 -3.17 0.70 -3.11
CA LEU A 36 -3.29 -0.48 -3.99
C LEU A 36 -1.98 -0.82 -4.71
N ILE A 37 -1.16 0.16 -5.06
CA ILE A 37 0.16 -0.06 -5.68
C ILE A 37 1.17 -0.64 -4.68
N LEU A 38 1.17 -0.16 -3.43
CA LEU A 38 2.04 -0.68 -2.38
C LEU A 38 1.70 -2.12 -1.98
N SER A 39 0.43 -2.52 -2.13
CA SER A 39 -0.06 -3.82 -1.72
C SER A 39 0.66 -5.03 -2.34
N PRO A 40 0.85 -5.13 -3.67
CA PRO A 40 1.64 -6.22 -4.26
C PRO A 40 3.11 -6.19 -3.85
N ILE A 41 3.68 -5.01 -3.54
CA ILE A 41 5.06 -4.90 -3.06
C ILE A 41 5.18 -5.50 -1.66
N LEU A 42 4.25 -5.17 -0.77
CA LEU A 42 4.18 -5.71 0.60
C LEU A 42 3.91 -7.22 0.60
N LEU A 43 3.04 -7.71 -0.29
CA LEU A 43 2.84 -9.15 -0.48
C LEU A 43 4.12 -9.83 -1.00
N GLY A 44 4.83 -9.20 -1.93
CA GLY A 44 6.11 -9.69 -2.41
C GLY A 44 7.15 -9.79 -1.29
N ALA A 45 7.28 -8.75 -0.46
CA ALA A 45 8.15 -8.76 0.71
C ALA A 45 7.76 -9.87 1.70
N LEU A 46 6.45 -10.00 1.98
CA LEU A 46 5.92 -11.04 2.86
C LEU A 46 6.30 -12.43 2.34
N PHE A 47 5.90 -12.81 1.13
CA PHE A 47 6.05 -14.18 0.64
C PHE A 47 7.50 -14.56 0.29
N PHE A 48 8.27 -13.65 -0.33
CA PHE A 48 9.58 -13.99 -0.86
C PHE A 48 10.74 -13.65 0.08
N VAL A 49 10.56 -12.75 1.04
CA VAL A 49 11.66 -12.27 1.90
C VAL A 49 11.46 -12.65 3.36
N HIS A 50 10.23 -12.53 3.89
CA HIS A 50 9.99 -12.62 5.34
C HIS A 50 9.26 -13.88 5.81
N LEU A 51 8.54 -14.59 4.93
CA LEU A 51 7.69 -15.72 5.34
C LEU A 51 8.47 -16.80 6.11
N ALA A 52 9.68 -17.11 5.66
CA ALA A 52 10.56 -18.11 6.28
C ALA A 52 11.21 -17.65 7.59
N ASN A 53 11.17 -16.35 7.91
CA ASN A 53 11.82 -15.78 9.10
C ASN A 53 10.96 -15.87 10.37
N GLY A 54 9.75 -16.45 10.28
CA GLY A 54 8.80 -16.56 11.39
C GLY A 54 7.96 -15.28 11.60
N TRP A 55 7.08 -15.30 12.60
CA TRP A 55 6.07 -14.25 12.82
C TRP A 55 6.69 -12.90 13.21
N VAL A 56 7.35 -12.82 14.38
CA VAL A 56 7.68 -11.53 15.03
C VAL A 56 8.75 -10.74 14.28
N PHE A 57 8.56 -9.42 14.16
CA PHE A 57 9.52 -8.54 13.48
C PHE A 57 10.94 -8.57 14.09
N THR A 58 11.09 -8.95 15.37
CA THR A 58 12.38 -9.03 16.07
C THR A 58 13.19 -10.29 15.74
N ASN A 59 12.65 -11.22 14.97
CA ASN A 59 13.39 -12.38 14.49
C ASN A 59 14.60 -11.95 13.62
N PRO A 60 15.66 -12.78 13.52
CA PRO A 60 16.76 -12.51 12.59
C PRO A 60 16.24 -12.26 11.17
N ASN A 61 16.70 -11.17 10.55
CA ASN A 61 16.25 -10.67 9.23
C ASN A 61 14.79 -10.18 9.16
N GLY A 62 14.10 -10.04 10.30
CA GLY A 62 12.74 -9.56 10.41
C GLY A 62 11.69 -10.61 10.05
N GLY A 63 10.70 -10.81 10.92
CA GLY A 63 9.56 -11.69 10.66
C GLY A 63 8.51 -11.09 9.72
N TRP A 64 7.52 -11.91 9.33
CA TRP A 64 6.50 -11.55 8.35
C TRP A 64 5.33 -10.73 8.90
N GLU A 65 5.21 -10.58 10.23
CA GLU A 65 4.16 -9.81 10.91
C GLU A 65 4.05 -8.38 10.35
N TYR A 66 5.17 -7.68 10.20
CA TYR A 66 5.17 -6.27 9.82
C TYR A 66 4.72 -6.03 8.36
N PRO A 67 5.25 -6.75 7.34
CA PRO A 67 4.71 -6.68 5.98
C PRO A 67 3.23 -7.03 5.88
N ALA A 68 2.76 -8.05 6.63
CA ALA A 68 1.35 -8.43 6.67
C ALA A 68 0.47 -7.32 7.27
N TYR A 69 0.93 -6.72 8.37
CA TYR A 69 0.26 -5.58 9.00
C TYR A 69 0.13 -4.39 8.03
N LEU A 70 1.22 -4.01 7.37
CA LEU A 70 1.19 -2.92 6.39
C LEU A 70 0.27 -3.22 5.20
N PHE A 71 0.21 -4.47 4.74
CA PHE A 71 -0.71 -4.86 3.67
C PHE A 71 -2.17 -4.67 4.10
N VAL A 72 -2.53 -5.11 5.32
CA VAL A 72 -3.87 -4.92 5.88
C VAL A 72 -4.20 -3.43 6.01
N LEU A 73 -3.24 -2.61 6.46
CA LEU A 73 -3.42 -1.16 6.52
C LEU A 73 -3.62 -0.54 5.13
N CYS A 74 -2.88 -1.00 4.12
CA CYS A 74 -3.09 -0.55 2.74
C CYS A 74 -4.50 -0.91 2.24
N MET A 75 -5.01 -2.11 2.56
CA MET A 75 -6.38 -2.48 2.22
C MET A 75 -7.41 -1.60 2.94
N ALA A 76 -7.23 -1.40 4.25
CA ALA A 76 -8.09 -0.53 5.02
C ALA A 76 -8.09 0.91 4.44
N GLN A 77 -6.92 1.45 4.14
CA GLN A 77 -6.77 2.78 3.57
C GLN A 77 -7.37 2.88 2.16
N ALA A 78 -7.19 1.85 1.31
CA ALA A 78 -7.77 1.80 -0.02
C ALA A 78 -9.31 1.80 0.01
N LEU A 79 -9.91 1.23 1.07
CA LEU A 79 -11.36 1.21 1.28
C LEU A 79 -11.89 2.52 1.90
N LEU A 80 -11.23 3.01 2.96
CA LEU A 80 -11.58 4.26 3.63
C LEU A 80 -11.45 5.46 2.67
N GLY A 81 -10.34 5.54 1.94
CA GLY A 81 -10.04 6.62 1.01
C GLY A 81 -9.25 7.76 1.62
N ASP A 82 -9.46 8.96 1.08
CA ASP A 82 -8.65 10.13 1.41
C ASP A 82 -9.10 10.80 2.72
N GLY A 83 -8.13 11.33 3.47
CA GLY A 83 -8.39 12.14 4.66
C GLY A 83 -8.80 13.58 4.32
N PRO A 84 -9.32 14.34 5.30
CA PRO A 84 -9.81 15.71 5.10
C PRO A 84 -8.72 16.72 4.66
N TYR A 85 -7.44 16.40 4.88
CA TYR A 85 -6.29 17.25 4.54
C TYR A 85 -5.46 16.70 3.36
N ALA A 86 -6.06 15.84 2.53
CA ALA A 86 -5.39 15.28 1.36
C ALA A 86 -4.99 16.38 0.36
N LEU A 87 -3.69 16.43 -0.01
CA LEU A 87 -3.19 17.41 -0.99
C LEU A 87 -3.72 17.14 -2.40
N SER A 88 -3.96 15.86 -2.75
CA SER A 88 -4.55 15.46 -4.03
C SER A 88 -5.47 14.25 -3.80
N PRO A 89 -6.77 14.47 -3.52
CA PRO A 89 -7.70 13.40 -3.23
C PRO A 89 -7.92 12.44 -4.40
N SER A 90 -8.13 11.16 -4.08
CA SER A 90 -8.54 10.13 -5.03
C SER A 90 -9.99 10.35 -5.47
N ARG A 91 -10.37 9.73 -6.59
CA ARG A 91 -11.78 9.71 -7.02
C ARG A 91 -12.63 8.93 -6.01
N PRO A 92 -13.80 9.46 -5.60
CA PRO A 92 -14.75 8.71 -4.78
C PRO A 92 -15.21 7.41 -5.47
N LEU A 93 -15.34 6.32 -4.70
CA LEU A 93 -15.80 5.04 -5.25
C LEU A 93 -17.20 5.16 -5.90
N GLY A 94 -18.10 5.96 -5.33
CA GLY A 94 -19.42 6.20 -5.90
C GLY A 94 -19.38 6.78 -7.32
N GLU A 95 -18.39 7.64 -7.62
CA GLU A 95 -18.22 8.19 -8.97
C GLU A 95 -17.71 7.14 -9.95
N LEU A 96 -16.81 6.25 -9.51
CA LEU A 96 -16.31 5.14 -10.34
C LEU A 96 -17.41 4.15 -10.73
N PHE A 97 -18.42 3.97 -9.88
CA PHE A 97 -19.57 3.12 -10.14
C PHE A 97 -20.79 3.88 -10.71
N GLY A 98 -20.59 5.10 -11.24
CA GLY A 98 -21.63 5.84 -11.97
C GLY A 98 -22.74 6.42 -11.08
N GLN A 99 -22.53 6.53 -9.76
CA GLN A 99 -23.51 7.11 -8.84
C GLN A 99 -23.46 8.65 -8.77
N GLY A 100 -22.47 9.28 -9.40
CA GLY A 100 -22.25 10.74 -9.33
C GLY A 100 -23.40 11.59 -9.90
N ALA A 101 -24.17 11.06 -10.87
CA ALA A 101 -25.25 11.82 -11.52
C ALA A 101 -26.56 11.89 -10.69
N ARG A 102 -26.79 10.97 -9.75
CA ARG A 102 -28.08 10.91 -9.01
C ARG A 102 -28.23 11.95 -7.89
N VAL A 103 -27.12 12.50 -7.39
CA VAL A 103 -27.15 13.40 -6.23
C VAL A 103 -27.38 14.86 -6.64
N GLN A 104 -27.07 15.24 -7.89
CA GLN A 104 -27.22 16.62 -8.36
C GLN A 104 -28.64 17.00 -8.80
N THR A 105 -29.52 16.04 -9.10
CA THR A 105 -30.91 16.30 -9.53
C THR A 105 -31.93 16.43 -8.39
N ALA A 106 -31.48 16.44 -7.13
CA ALA A 106 -32.35 16.56 -5.96
C ALA A 106 -32.26 17.94 -5.27
N ARG A 107 -31.86 18.99 -6.00
CA ARG A 107 -31.84 20.38 -5.54
C ARG A 107 -32.82 21.23 -6.33
#